data_AF-A0AA36FPX4-F1
#
_entry.id   AF-A0AA36FPX4-F1
#
_cell.length_a   1.000
_cell.length_b   1.000
_cell.length_c   1.000
_cell.angle_alpha   90.00
_cell.angle_beta   90.00
_cell.angle_gamma   90.00
#
_symmetry.space_group_name_H-M   'P 1'
#
loop_
_entity.id
_entity.type
_entity.pdbx_description
1 polymer ?
#
loop_
_entity_poly.entity_id
_entity_poly.type
_entity_poly.pdbx_seq_one_letter_code
_entity_poly.pdbx_strand_id
1 'polypeptide(L)'
;MYASLGYILSHEIMHTESLKAELVKSFPAECVKNASQATCARFQEAPCESGEDTFDEDFADIFGLYTALEMYKRVTEQPNITSFFTAYATVWCNWFFDAQQELGDIHSAAYVRTNNPLSLIEDFRLVYSCSPESNMMQRMCPNQQPGLSF
;
A
#
# COMPACT_ATOMS: atom_id res chain seq x y z
N MET A 1 -10.09 13.57 3.29
CA MET A 1 -9.09 13.92 4.33
C MET A 1 -8.43 12.67 4.89
N TYR A 2 -9.16 11.66 5.36
CA TYR A 2 -8.56 10.41 5.88
C TYR A 2 -7.70 9.67 4.83
N ALA A 3 -8.25 9.44 3.63
CA ALA A 3 -7.53 8.76 2.55
C ALA A 3 -6.30 9.50 1.99
N SER A 4 -6.14 10.79 2.33
CA SER A 4 -5.01 11.60 1.90
C SER A 4 -4.15 12.01 3.09
N LEU A 5 -4.53 13.05 3.83
CA LEU A 5 -3.81 13.50 5.02
C LEU A 5 -3.71 12.43 6.11
N GLY A 6 -4.78 11.66 6.35
CA GLY A 6 -4.73 10.56 7.33
C GLY A 6 -3.76 9.45 6.93
N TYR A 7 -3.73 9.11 5.64
CA TYR A 7 -2.74 8.20 5.06
C TYR A 7 -1.31 8.76 5.22
N ILE A 8 -1.05 10.00 4.80
CA ILE A 8 0.27 10.65 4.90
C ILE A 8 0.75 10.67 6.36
N LEU A 9 -0.08 11.13 7.30
CA LEU A 9 0.30 11.14 8.72
C LEU A 9 0.60 9.74 9.25
N SER A 10 -0.17 8.74 8.82
CA SER A 10 0.05 7.36 9.23
C SER A 10 1.34 6.79 8.63
N HIS A 11 1.63 7.11 7.37
CA HIS A 11 2.89 6.78 6.69
C HIS A 11 4.09 7.34 7.47
N GLU A 12 4.08 8.63 7.82
CA GLU A 12 5.18 9.23 8.59
C GLU A 12 5.34 8.62 9.99
N ILE A 13 4.24 8.19 10.63
CA ILE A 13 4.31 7.47 11.91
C ILE A 13 4.99 6.10 11.73
N MET A 14 4.77 5.41 10.61
CA MET A 14 5.39 4.11 10.34
C MET A 14 6.92 4.19 10.14
N HIS A 15 7.45 5.37 9.83
CA HIS A 15 8.90 5.64 9.85
C HIS A 15 9.50 5.68 11.27
N THR A 16 8.68 5.55 12.32
CA THR A 16 9.18 5.37 13.69
C THR A 16 9.79 3.97 13.85
N GLU A 17 11.12 3.89 13.92
CA GLU A 17 11.90 2.65 13.98
C GLU A 17 11.39 1.61 15.00
N SER A 18 11.02 2.03 16.21
CA SER A 18 10.52 1.11 17.24
C SER A 18 9.17 0.48 16.87
N LEU A 19 8.32 1.21 16.15
CA LEU A 19 7.01 0.73 15.70
C LEU A 19 7.19 -0.25 14.53
N LYS A 20 8.01 0.13 13.55
CA LYS A 20 8.37 -0.72 12.41
C LYS A 20 8.99 -2.04 12.87
N ALA A 21 9.96 -1.99 13.79
CA ALA A 21 10.62 -3.17 14.33
C ALA A 21 9.66 -4.14 15.05
N GLU A 22 8.59 -3.63 15.66
CA GLU A 22 7.55 -4.48 16.26
C GLU A 22 6.66 -5.10 15.19
N LEU A 23 6.18 -4.31 14.23
CA LEU A 23 5.26 -4.77 13.20
C LEU A 23 5.91 -5.79 12.24
N VAL A 24 7.20 -5.65 11.93
CA VAL A 24 7.94 -6.61 11.09
C VAL A 24 8.00 -8.02 11.70
N LYS A 25 7.85 -8.15 13.03
CA LYS A 25 7.75 -9.48 13.68
C LYS A 25 6.46 -10.21 13.30
N SER A 26 5.40 -9.47 13.02
CA SER A 26 4.09 -10.00 12.62
C SER A 26 3.87 -9.99 11.11
N PHE A 27 4.57 -9.12 10.38
CA PHE A 27 4.50 -9.02 8.94
C PHE A 27 5.90 -9.09 8.31
N PRO A 28 6.28 -10.23 7.72
CA PRO A 28 7.64 -10.43 7.22
C PRO A 28 8.04 -9.37 6.20
N ALA A 29 9.25 -8.83 6.36
CA ALA A 29 9.80 -7.84 5.42
C ALA A 29 9.84 -8.36 3.98
N GLU A 30 10.12 -9.65 3.81
CA GLU A 30 10.15 -10.34 2.52
C GLU A 30 8.80 -10.29 1.81
N CYS A 31 7.68 -10.28 2.54
CA CYS A 31 6.36 -10.13 1.93
C CYS A 31 6.21 -8.75 1.29
N VAL A 32 6.54 -7.67 2.00
CA VAL A 32 6.52 -6.30 1.44
C VAL A 32 7.40 -6.22 0.21
N LYS A 33 8.66 -6.64 0.33
CA LYS A 33 9.65 -6.56 -0.75
C LYS A 33 9.19 -7.30 -2.01
N ASN A 34 8.71 -8.53 -1.85
CA ASN A 34 8.23 -9.35 -2.96
C ASN A 34 6.94 -8.77 -3.57
N ALA A 35 6.05 -8.21 -2.75
CA ALA A 35 4.82 -7.59 -3.23
C ALA A 35 5.10 -6.31 -4.03
N SER A 36 6.01 -5.46 -3.57
CA SER A 36 6.44 -4.28 -4.32
C SER A 36 7.09 -4.67 -5.66
N GLN A 37 8.00 -5.64 -5.65
CA GLN A 37 8.65 -6.15 -6.86
C GLN A 37 7.67 -6.74 -7.86
N ALA A 38 6.74 -7.58 -7.39
CA ALA A 38 5.73 -8.18 -8.23
C ALA A 38 4.76 -7.14 -8.79
N THR A 39 4.42 -6.10 -8.02
CA THR A 39 3.60 -4.97 -8.49
C THR A 39 4.32 -4.18 -9.59
N CYS A 40 5.60 -3.83 -9.36
CA CYS A 40 6.48 -3.18 -10.33
C CYS A 40 6.55 -3.97 -11.65
N ALA A 41 6.75 -5.30 -11.59
CA ALA A 41 6.79 -6.15 -12.77
C ALA A 41 5.42 -6.32 -13.47
N ARG A 42 4.32 -6.32 -12.72
CA ARG A 42 2.98 -6.66 -13.23
C ARG A 42 2.25 -5.47 -13.86
N PHE A 43 2.37 -4.31 -13.25
CA PHE A 43 1.68 -3.08 -13.64
C PHE A 43 2.64 -2.08 -14.24
N GLN A 44 3.70 -2.56 -14.90
CA GLN A 44 4.78 -1.72 -15.39
C GLN A 44 4.27 -0.66 -16.38
N GLU A 45 4.09 0.57 -15.90
CA GLU A 45 3.78 1.74 -16.74
C GLU A 45 5.05 2.49 -17.17
N ALA A 46 6.13 2.35 -16.38
CA ALA A 46 7.44 2.95 -16.55
C ALA A 46 8.52 2.11 -15.85
N PRO A 47 9.83 2.33 -16.12
CA PRO A 47 10.90 1.75 -15.32
C PRO A 47 10.68 2.02 -13.82
N CYS A 48 10.86 0.98 -13.01
CA CYS A 48 10.70 1.01 -11.56
C CYS A 48 11.81 0.17 -10.93
N GLU A 49 12.23 0.59 -9.74
CA GLU A 49 13.09 -0.15 -8.83
C GLU A 49 12.32 -0.25 -7.52
N SER A 50 11.92 -1.48 -7.15
CA SER A 50 11.21 -1.76 -5.91
C SER A 50 11.79 -3.00 -5.24
N GLY A 51 11.67 -3.10 -3.93
CA GLY A 51 12.15 -4.23 -3.14
C GLY A 51 13.01 -3.80 -1.97
N GLU A 52 14.31 -4.11 -2.01
CA GLU A 52 15.21 -3.85 -0.88
C GLU A 52 15.36 -2.36 -0.59
N ASP A 53 15.69 -1.57 -1.62
CA ASP A 53 15.99 -0.14 -1.47
C ASP A 53 14.74 0.71 -1.18
N THR A 54 13.55 0.21 -1.52
CA THR A 54 12.26 0.88 -1.28
C THR A 54 11.49 0.31 -0.09
N PHE A 55 12.05 -0.67 0.61
CA PHE A 55 11.33 -1.43 1.63
C PHE A 55 10.70 -0.54 2.71
N ASP A 56 11.46 0.42 3.23
CA ASP A 56 10.99 1.27 4.32
C ASP A 56 9.80 2.13 3.89
N GLU A 57 9.82 2.67 2.67
CA GLU A 57 8.74 3.47 2.10
C GLU A 57 7.51 2.62 1.74
N ASP A 58 7.73 1.45 1.12
CA ASP A 58 6.64 0.53 0.77
C ASP A 58 5.94 -0.02 2.03
N PHE A 59 6.71 -0.30 3.09
CA PHE A 59 6.19 -0.69 4.38
C PHE A 59 5.32 0.44 4.96
N ALA A 60 5.83 1.67 4.97
CA ALA A 60 5.10 2.83 5.45
C ALA A 60 3.83 3.10 4.63
N ASP A 61 3.83 2.85 3.32
CA ASP A 61 2.64 2.98 2.47
C ASP A 61 1.55 1.97 2.82
N ILE A 62 1.92 0.68 2.94
CA ILE A 62 0.97 -0.40 3.24
C ILE A 62 0.33 -0.17 4.61
N PHE A 63 1.15 0.02 5.65
CA PHE A 63 0.66 0.17 7.01
C PHE A 63 0.04 1.54 7.27
N GLY A 64 0.52 2.58 6.59
CA GLY A 64 -0.08 3.91 6.60
C GLY A 64 -1.50 3.89 6.05
N LEU A 65 -1.70 3.25 4.88
CA LEU A 65 -3.03 3.14 4.27
C LEU A 65 -3.98 2.31 5.12
N TYR A 66 -3.52 1.15 5.60
CA TYR A 66 -4.30 0.29 6.48
C TYR A 66 -4.74 1.02 7.76
N THR A 67 -3.81 1.72 8.42
CA THR A 67 -4.09 2.48 9.63
C THR A 67 -5.10 3.61 9.37
N ALA A 68 -4.94 4.34 8.27
CA ALA A 68 -5.88 5.40 7.90
C ALA A 68 -7.28 4.88 7.60
N LEU A 69 -7.40 3.71 6.95
CA LEU A 69 -8.67 3.04 6.68
C LEU A 69 -9.36 2.60 7.97
N GLU A 70 -8.62 1.95 8.87
CA GLU A 70 -9.15 1.49 10.16
C GLU A 70 -9.61 2.67 11.03
N MET A 71 -8.85 3.77 11.04
CA MET A 71 -9.28 5.00 11.71
C MET A 71 -10.55 5.56 11.07
N TYR A 72 -10.62 5.64 9.74
CA TYR A 72 -11.80 6.12 9.03
C TYR A 72 -13.06 5.32 9.36
N LYS A 73 -12.95 3.97 9.37
CA LYS A 73 -14.04 3.04 9.74
C LYS A 73 -14.50 3.22 11.19
N ARG A 74 -13.58 3.53 12.11
CA ARG A 74 -13.90 3.70 13.55
C ARG A 74 -14.61 5.00 13.87
N VAL A 75 -14.25 6.09 13.20
CA VAL A 75 -14.74 7.44 13.56
C VAL A 75 -15.87 7.93 12.66
N THR A 76 -16.21 7.20 11.60
CA THR A 76 -17.27 7.57 10.65
C THR A 76 -18.44 6.60 10.78
N GLU A 77 -19.63 7.11 11.02
CA GLU A 77 -20.84 6.28 11.23
C GLU A 77 -21.23 5.46 10.00
N GLN A 78 -21.05 6.02 8.80
CA GLN A 78 -21.33 5.35 7.52
C GLN A 78 -20.15 5.57 6.57
N PRO A 79 -19.05 4.81 6.73
CA PRO A 79 -17.85 5.01 5.94
C PRO A 79 -18.08 4.58 4.48
N ASN A 80 -17.76 5.48 3.53
CA ASN A 80 -17.77 5.15 2.12
C ASN A 80 -16.37 4.66 1.70
N ILE A 81 -16.17 3.35 1.79
CA ILE A 81 -14.88 2.69 1.56
C ILE A 81 -14.42 2.82 0.10
N THR A 82 -15.35 2.76 -0.86
CA THR A 82 -15.03 3.01 -2.28
C THR A 82 -14.46 4.41 -2.46
N SER A 83 -15.12 5.44 -1.91
CA SER A 83 -14.61 6.81 -1.98
C SER A 83 -13.29 6.99 -1.24
N PHE A 84 -13.06 6.25 -0.15
CA PHE A 84 -11.77 6.25 0.54
C PHE A 84 -10.66 5.77 -0.40
N PHE A 85 -10.79 4.59 -1.01
CA PHE A 85 -9.74 4.06 -1.91
C PHE A 85 -9.57 4.91 -3.18
N THR A 86 -10.66 5.41 -3.77
CA THR A 86 -10.57 6.35 -4.91
C THR A 86 -9.80 7.61 -4.53
N ALA A 87 -10.08 8.20 -3.37
CA ALA A 87 -9.38 9.40 -2.91
C ALA A 87 -7.90 9.12 -2.57
N TYR A 88 -7.57 7.94 -2.05
CA TYR A 88 -6.19 7.51 -1.87
C TYR A 88 -5.46 7.43 -3.21
N ALA A 89 -6.01 6.72 -4.20
CA ALA A 89 -5.40 6.58 -5.51
C ALA A 89 -5.15 7.94 -6.18
N THR A 90 -6.03 8.92 -5.96
CA THR A 90 -5.85 10.27 -6.51
C THR A 90 -4.67 11.06 -5.93
N VAL A 91 -4.15 10.68 -4.75
CA VAL A 91 -2.92 11.27 -4.18
C VAL A 91 -1.72 11.02 -5.11
N TRP A 92 -1.72 9.88 -5.78
CA TRP A 92 -0.65 9.42 -6.66
C TRP A 92 -0.84 9.77 -8.12
N CYS A 93 -1.96 10.42 -8.47
CA CYS A 93 -2.17 10.92 -9.82
C CYS A 93 -1.23 12.11 -10.08
N ASN A 94 -0.04 11.84 -10.62
CA ASN A 94 0.90 12.88 -11.01
C ASN A 94 0.43 13.59 -12.28
N TRP A 95 0.08 14.87 -12.16
CA TRP A 95 -0.07 15.77 -13.32
C TRP A 95 1.25 16.48 -13.66
N PHE A 96 2.29 16.35 -12.80
CA PHE A 96 3.49 17.20 -12.85
C PHE A 96 4.85 16.46 -12.82
N PHE A 97 4.87 15.16 -12.53
CA PHE A 97 6.09 14.35 -12.53
C PHE A 97 5.94 13.26 -13.59
N ASP A 98 6.99 13.05 -14.40
CA ASP A 98 7.03 11.92 -15.33
C ASP A 98 6.72 10.63 -14.56
N ALA A 99 6.03 9.69 -15.20
CA ALA A 99 5.68 8.40 -14.59
C ALA A 99 6.91 7.55 -14.17
N GLN A 100 8.11 8.04 -14.47
CA GLN A 100 9.38 7.40 -14.18
C GLN A 100 9.85 7.72 -12.77
N GLN A 101 10.23 6.67 -12.05
CA GLN A 101 10.99 6.79 -10.81
C GLN A 101 12.37 7.39 -11.12
N GLU A 102 12.80 8.39 -10.34
CA GLU A 102 14.14 8.94 -10.48
C GLU A 102 15.19 7.93 -10.00
N LEU A 103 16.35 7.90 -10.67
CA LEU A 103 17.44 7.01 -10.27
C LEU A 103 17.91 7.35 -8.85
N GLY A 104 17.84 6.38 -7.93
CA GLY A 104 18.20 6.55 -6.52
C GLY A 104 17.08 7.11 -5.64
N ASP A 105 15.84 7.24 -6.16
CA ASP A 105 14.66 7.48 -5.32
C ASP A 105 14.39 6.25 -4.45
N ILE A 106 14.31 6.49 -3.14
CA ILE A 106 13.99 5.47 -2.13
C ILE A 106 12.50 5.13 -2.11
N HIS A 107 11.66 5.88 -2.83
CA HIS A 107 10.25 5.57 -2.99
C HIS A 107 10.03 4.77 -4.27
N SER A 108 9.16 3.77 -4.21
CA SER A 108 8.69 3.10 -5.41
C SER A 108 7.95 4.06 -6.34
N ALA A 109 7.89 3.73 -7.63
CA ALA A 109 7.07 4.47 -8.60
C ALA A 109 5.60 4.62 -8.14
N ALA A 110 4.94 5.72 -8.51
CA ALA A 110 3.59 6.05 -8.02
C ALA A 110 2.54 4.94 -8.24
N TYR A 111 2.60 4.22 -9.36
CA TYR A 111 1.70 3.09 -9.62
C TYR A 111 1.96 1.91 -8.69
N VAL A 112 3.21 1.69 -8.26
CA VAL A 112 3.54 0.68 -7.25
C VAL A 112 3.02 1.12 -5.89
N ARG A 113 3.26 2.37 -5.48
CA ARG A 113 2.74 2.96 -4.24
C ARG A 113 1.21 2.94 -4.19
N THR A 114 0.54 3.00 -5.33
CA THR A 114 -0.91 2.86 -5.43
C THR A 114 -1.33 1.39 -5.34
N ASN A 115 -0.86 0.55 -6.26
CA ASN A 115 -1.39 -0.79 -6.47
C ASN A 115 -0.93 -1.79 -5.41
N ASN A 116 0.30 -1.66 -4.90
CA ASN A 116 0.83 -2.61 -3.92
C ASN A 116 0.00 -2.60 -2.61
N PRO A 117 -0.22 -1.45 -1.92
CA PRO A 117 -1.10 -1.42 -0.75
C PRO A 117 -2.53 -1.90 -1.03
N LEU A 118 -3.12 -1.52 -2.17
CA LEU A 118 -4.49 -1.93 -2.53
C LEU A 118 -4.59 -3.44 -2.77
N SER A 119 -3.53 -4.08 -3.27
CA SER A 119 -3.48 -5.54 -3.48
C SER A 119 -3.49 -6.35 -2.18
N LEU A 120 -3.07 -5.72 -1.08
CA LEU A 120 -2.85 -6.38 0.20
C LEU A 120 -4.02 -6.20 1.17
N ILE A 121 -4.81 -5.14 1.03
CA ILE A 121 -5.93 -4.80 1.93
C ILE A 121 -7.24 -5.50 1.48
N GLU A 122 -7.83 -6.33 2.33
CA GLU A 122 -9.01 -7.13 1.97
C GLU A 122 -10.25 -6.27 1.76
N ASP A 123 -10.40 -5.17 2.51
CA ASP A 123 -11.49 -4.21 2.31
C ASP A 123 -11.54 -3.71 0.85
N PHE A 124 -10.39 -3.56 0.18
CA PHE A 124 -10.33 -3.19 -1.24
C PHE A 124 -10.92 -4.31 -2.12
N ARG A 125 -10.48 -5.55 -1.89
CA ARG A 125 -11.00 -6.72 -2.60
C ARG A 125 -12.52 -6.82 -2.45
N LEU A 126 -13.02 -6.64 -1.23
CA LEU A 126 -14.44 -6.75 -0.91
C LEU A 126 -15.27 -5.66 -1.59
N VAL A 127 -14.84 -4.39 -1.47
CA VAL A 127 -15.64 -3.26 -1.98
C VAL A 127 -15.69 -3.20 -3.51
N TYR A 128 -14.63 -3.64 -4.19
CA TYR A 128 -14.58 -3.75 -5.66
C TYR A 128 -14.93 -5.14 -6.17
N SER A 129 -15.26 -6.08 -5.28
CA SER A 129 -15.59 -7.47 -5.63
C SER A 129 -14.53 -8.13 -6.51
N CYS A 130 -13.26 -7.83 -6.25
CA CYS A 130 -12.15 -8.41 -7.00
C CYS A 130 -12.07 -9.92 -6.72
N SER A 131 -11.99 -10.73 -7.78
CA SER A 131 -11.71 -12.16 -7.63
C SER A 131 -10.26 -12.35 -7.13
N PRO A 132 -9.98 -13.40 -6.33
CA PRO A 132 -8.62 -13.72 -5.89
C PRO A 132 -7.61 -13.90 -7.03
N GLU A 133 -8.08 -14.25 -8.21
CA GLU A 133 -7.30 -14.48 -9.43
C GLU A 133 -7.18 -13.22 -10.30
N SER A 134 -7.86 -12.12 -9.92
CA SER A 134 -7.74 -10.86 -10.65
C SER A 134 -6.31 -10.35 -10.61
N ASN A 135 -5.93 -9.58 -11.63
CA ASN A 135 -4.58 -9.00 -11.72
C ASN A 135 -4.21 -8.24 -10.43
N MET A 136 -5.19 -7.62 -9.77
CA MET A 136 -5.00 -6.80 -8.58
C MET A 136 -4.86 -7.61 -7.27
N MET A 137 -5.39 -8.84 -7.21
CA MET A 137 -5.44 -9.62 -5.97
C MET A 137 -4.55 -10.84 -5.95
N GLN A 138 -3.84 -11.10 -7.05
CA GLN A 138 -3.00 -12.27 -7.19
C GLN A 138 -1.90 -12.22 -6.12
N ARG A 139 -2.10 -13.02 -5.06
CA ARG A 139 -1.42 -12.88 -3.77
C ARG A 139 0.10 -12.87 -3.93
N MET A 140 0.71 -11.76 -3.55
CA MET A 140 2.16 -11.59 -3.60
C MET A 140 2.85 -12.01 -2.29
N CYS A 141 2.07 -12.40 -1.27
CA CYS A 141 2.56 -12.93 0.00
C CYS A 141 1.96 -14.30 0.33
N PRO A 142 2.77 -15.37 0.38
CA PRO A 142 2.30 -16.68 0.82
C PRO A 142 2.16 -16.69 2.37
N ASN A 143 1.01 -17.13 2.87
CA ASN A 143 0.68 -17.36 4.29
C ASN A 143 0.35 -16.12 5.15
N GLN A 144 -0.68 -15.35 4.79
CA GLN A 144 -1.41 -14.57 5.81
C GLN A 144 -2.01 -15.56 6.82
N GLN A 145 -1.60 -15.47 8.10
CA GLN A 145 -2.21 -16.25 9.17
C GLN A 145 -3.68 -15.82 9.34
N PRO A 146 -4.62 -16.76 9.55
CA PRO A 146 -5.99 -16.41 9.85
C PRO A 146 -6.03 -15.67 11.21
N GLY A 147 -6.29 -14.36 11.16
CA GLY A 147 -6.32 -13.50 12.35
C GLY A 147 -5.59 -12.16 12.18
N LEU A 148 -4.68 -12.06 11.21
CA LEU A 148 -4.24 -10.79 10.64
C LEU A 148 -5.00 -10.60 9.33
N SER A 149 -6.25 -10.18 9.44
CA SER A 149 -6.93 -9.57 8.29
C SER A 149 -6.20 -8.27 7.99
N PHE A 150 -5.43 -8.27 6.90
CA PHE A 150 -5.37 -7.06 6.08
C PHE A 150 -6.75 -6.83 5.47
#